data_AF-X1THK8-F1
#
_entry.id   AF-X1THK8-F1
#
_cell.length_a   1.000
_cell.length_b   1.000
_cell.length_c   1.000
_cell.angle_alpha   90.00
_cell.angle_beta   90.00
_cell.angle_gamma   90.00
#
_symmetry.space_group_name_H-M   'P 1'
#
loop_
_entity.id
_entity.type
_entity.pdbx_description
1 polymer ?
#
loop_
_entity_poly.entity_id
_entity_poly.type
_entity_poly.pdbx_seq_one_letter_code
_entity_poly.pdbx_strand_id
1 'polypeptide(L)'
;MVNCVVSGMAIHGVNCMANHKAKAIHKPPARVRYEKGHPTVSCRLDKDTHDLLKQRLEDLGGVSFADFVKDALGIQQAKMPDIEEIKEQAYNEAYDQAKKNYQIWYYCAECRERINVEPDSDSHKAMIGFMKEHGWAHANCHRQ
;
A
#
# COMPACT_ATOMS: atom_id res chain seq x y z
N MET A 1 -35.97 -44.00 21.55
CA MET A 1 -36.15 -45.35 20.96
C MET A 1 -37.16 -45.21 19.83
N VAL A 2 -36.94 -45.49 18.54
CA VAL A 2 -35.84 -46.04 17.73
C VAL A 2 -36.02 -45.46 16.31
N ASN A 3 -34.93 -45.27 15.57
CA ASN A 3 -34.82 -44.82 14.17
C ASN A 3 -35.58 -45.69 13.15
N CYS A 4 -35.88 -45.13 11.97
CA CYS A 4 -35.80 -45.86 10.69
C CYS A 4 -35.47 -44.94 9.49
N VAL A 5 -34.83 -45.52 8.48
CA VAL A 5 -33.81 -44.93 7.58
C VAL A 5 -34.35 -44.65 6.15
N VAL A 6 -34.09 -43.41 5.69
CA VAL A 6 -33.62 -42.89 4.37
C VAL A 6 -34.00 -43.56 3.01
N SER A 7 -34.68 -42.73 2.19
CA SER A 7 -34.61 -42.44 0.73
C SER A 7 -34.58 -43.55 -0.34
N GLY A 8 -35.15 -43.38 -1.53
CA GLY A 8 -35.79 -42.20 -2.14
C GLY A 8 -35.90 -42.36 -3.66
N MET A 9 -37.12 -42.62 -4.12
CA MET A 9 -37.84 -42.09 -5.29
C MET A 9 -37.26 -42.16 -6.73
N ALA A 10 -38.01 -42.91 -7.57
CA ALA A 10 -38.28 -42.69 -9.00
C ALA A 10 -39.09 -41.37 -9.22
N ILE A 11 -39.44 -40.84 -10.40
CA ILE A 11 -39.89 -41.37 -11.70
C ILE A 11 -40.03 -40.19 -12.70
N HIS A 12 -39.88 -40.49 -13.99
CA HIS A 12 -40.51 -39.91 -15.21
C HIS A 12 -41.29 -38.58 -15.17
N GLY A 13 -41.01 -37.72 -16.16
CA GLY A 13 -41.92 -36.63 -16.56
C GLY A 13 -41.43 -35.86 -17.78
N VAL A 14 -41.97 -36.16 -18.95
CA VAL A 14 -41.90 -35.34 -20.17
C VAL A 14 -42.36 -33.93 -19.82
N ASN A 15 -41.52 -32.91 -20.03
CA ASN A 15 -41.96 -31.53 -19.88
C ASN A 15 -41.89 -30.77 -21.20
N CYS A 16 -43.05 -30.21 -21.52
CA CYS A 16 -43.44 -29.49 -22.72
C CYS A 16 -42.56 -28.26 -22.97
N MET A 17 -42.11 -28.07 -24.22
CA MET A 17 -41.48 -26.82 -24.68
C MET A 17 -42.53 -25.70 -24.72
N ALA A 18 -42.79 -25.08 -23.58
CA ALA A 18 -43.48 -23.79 -23.53
C ALA A 18 -42.52 -22.69 -24.00
N ASN A 19 -42.66 -22.28 -25.26
CA ASN A 19 -42.01 -21.10 -25.82
C ASN A 19 -42.61 -19.83 -25.16
N HIS A 20 -42.21 -19.53 -23.93
CA HIS A 20 -42.45 -18.23 -23.31
C HIS A 20 -41.55 -17.21 -24.01
N LYS A 21 -42.05 -16.55 -25.07
CA LYS A 21 -41.45 -15.31 -25.55
C LYS A 21 -41.55 -14.28 -24.42
N ALA A 22 -40.48 -14.13 -23.65
CA ALA A 22 -40.35 -13.08 -22.66
C ALA A 22 -40.62 -11.73 -23.36
N LYS A 23 -41.63 -10.98 -22.90
CA LYS A 23 -41.87 -9.62 -23.40
C LYS A 23 -40.59 -8.81 -23.19
N ALA A 24 -40.10 -8.16 -24.25
CA ALA A 24 -38.99 -7.23 -24.14
C ALA A 24 -39.38 -6.12 -23.16
N ILE A 25 -38.70 -6.09 -22.01
CA ILE A 25 -38.93 -5.09 -20.98
C ILE A 25 -38.58 -3.72 -21.59
N HIS A 26 -39.56 -2.82 -21.68
CA HIS A 26 -39.35 -1.47 -22.20
C HIS A 26 -38.33 -0.75 -21.31
N LYS A 27 -37.14 -0.48 -21.86
CA LYS A 27 -36.12 0.32 -21.18
C LYS A 27 -36.40 1.80 -21.41
N PRO A 28 -36.38 2.66 -20.37
CA PRO A 28 -36.52 4.09 -20.57
C PRO A 28 -35.39 4.63 -21.46
N PRO A 29 -35.65 5.65 -22.31
CA PRO A 29 -34.69 6.13 -23.30
C PRO A 29 -33.39 6.65 -22.68
N ALA A 30 -33.44 7.20 -21.46
CA ALA A 30 -32.26 7.58 -20.70
C ALA A 30 -31.32 6.38 -20.43
N ARG A 31 -31.89 5.22 -20.06
CA ARG A 31 -31.12 4.00 -19.81
C ARG A 31 -30.47 3.46 -21.08
N VAL A 32 -31.17 3.54 -22.21
CA VAL A 32 -30.63 3.14 -23.52
C VAL A 32 -29.44 4.04 -23.92
N ARG A 33 -29.56 5.36 -23.73
CA ARG A 33 -28.44 6.30 -23.96
C ARG A 33 -27.24 5.98 -23.07
N TYR A 34 -27.48 5.68 -21.80
CA TYR A 34 -26.42 5.36 -20.83
C TYR A 34 -25.69 4.07 -21.18
N GLU A 35 -26.43 2.98 -21.44
CA GLU A 35 -25.86 1.67 -21.82
C GLU A 35 -25.06 1.76 -23.13
N LYS A 36 -25.47 2.62 -24.07
CA LYS A 36 -24.72 2.87 -25.32
C LYS A 36 -23.39 3.59 -25.08
N GLY A 37 -23.34 4.51 -24.12
CA GLY A 37 -22.12 5.23 -23.75
C GLY A 37 -21.19 4.45 -22.80
N HIS A 38 -21.75 3.49 -22.05
CA HIS A 38 -21.04 2.72 -21.02
C HIS A 38 -21.32 1.22 -21.21
N PRO A 39 -20.77 0.60 -22.27
CA PRO A 39 -20.98 -0.82 -22.51
C PRO A 39 -20.41 -1.65 -21.36
N THR A 40 -21.24 -2.51 -20.77
CA THR A 40 -20.80 -3.44 -19.72
C THR A 40 -20.16 -4.67 -20.35
N VAL A 41 -18.93 -4.96 -19.95
CA VAL A 41 -18.25 -6.23 -20.25
C VAL A 41 -18.30 -7.10 -19.00
N SER A 42 -18.76 -8.34 -19.15
CA SER A 42 -18.69 -9.36 -18.10
C SER A 42 -18.06 -10.63 -18.66
N CYS A 43 -17.18 -11.24 -17.88
CA CYS A 43 -16.55 -12.51 -18.23
C CYS A 43 -16.86 -13.55 -17.13
N ARG A 44 -17.00 -14.81 -17.55
CA ARG A 44 -17.11 -15.95 -16.63
C ARG A 44 -15.70 -16.50 -16.45
N LEU A 45 -15.23 -16.54 -15.21
CA LEU A 45 -13.95 -17.11 -14.82
C LEU A 45 -14.22 -18.39 -14.02
N ASP A 46 -13.28 -19.32 -14.05
CA ASP A 46 -13.21 -20.36 -13.04
C ASP A 46 -12.94 -19.75 -11.66
N LYS A 47 -13.28 -20.51 -10.62
CA LYS A 47 -13.21 -20.01 -9.25
C LYS A 47 -11.77 -19.66 -8.85
N ASP A 48 -10.80 -20.48 -9.24
CA ASP A 48 -9.40 -20.31 -8.86
C ASP A 48 -8.82 -19.04 -9.48
N THR A 49 -9.13 -18.77 -10.75
CA THR A 49 -8.73 -17.54 -11.45
C THR A 49 -9.40 -16.31 -10.86
N HIS A 50 -10.68 -16.39 -10.48
CA HIS A 50 -11.37 -15.30 -9.81
C HIS A 50 -10.74 -14.98 -8.44
N ASP A 51 -10.39 -16.00 -7.66
CA ASP A 51 -9.78 -15.83 -6.35
C ASP A 51 -8.36 -15.26 -6.45
N LEU A 52 -7.57 -15.73 -7.43
CA LEU A 52 -6.25 -15.18 -7.75
C LEU A 52 -6.33 -13.71 -8.18
N LEU A 53 -7.29 -13.36 -9.03
CA LEU A 53 -7.53 -11.97 -9.45
C LEU A 53 -7.86 -11.10 -8.24
N LYS A 54 -8.72 -11.58 -7.34
CA LYS A 54 -9.12 -10.85 -6.14
C LYS A 54 -7.92 -10.59 -5.22
N GLN A 55 -7.09 -11.61 -4.97
CA GLN A 55 -5.86 -11.46 -4.19
C GLN A 55 -4.94 -10.41 -4.81
N ARG A 56 -4.75 -10.46 -6.13
CA ARG A 56 -3.87 -9.50 -6.82
C ARG A 56 -4.36 -8.06 -6.72
N LEU A 57 -5.67 -7.83 -6.75
CA LEU A 57 -6.25 -6.50 -6.57
C LEU A 57 -6.08 -5.97 -5.13
N GLU A 58 -6.15 -6.86 -4.13
CA GLU A 58 -5.88 -6.52 -2.73
C GLU A 58 -4.39 -6.13 -2.53
N ASP A 59 -3.45 -6.91 -3.09
CA ASP A 59 -2.00 -6.64 -3.01
C ASP A 59 -1.60 -5.29 -3.62
N LEU A 60 -2.29 -4.87 -4.69
CA LEU A 60 -2.05 -3.59 -5.36
C LEU A 60 -2.63 -2.38 -4.60
N GLY A 61 -3.12 -2.58 -3.38
CA GLY A 61 -3.68 -1.51 -2.55
C GLY A 61 -5.20 -1.36 -2.68
N GLY A 62 -5.92 -2.40 -3.08
CA GLY A 62 -7.37 -2.39 -3.19
C GLY A 62 -7.90 -1.69 -4.44
N VAL A 63 -7.18 -1.79 -5.56
CA VAL A 63 -7.59 -1.20 -6.84
C VAL A 63 -8.85 -1.88 -7.36
N SER A 64 -9.78 -1.12 -7.94
CA SER A 64 -10.97 -1.71 -8.54
C SER A 64 -10.61 -2.48 -9.82
N PHE A 65 -11.33 -3.57 -10.11
CA PHE A 65 -11.11 -4.32 -11.36
C PHE A 65 -11.24 -3.43 -12.61
N ALA A 66 -12.14 -2.44 -12.57
CA ALA A 66 -12.31 -1.50 -13.67
C ALA A 66 -11.06 -0.63 -13.87
N ASP A 67 -10.44 -0.19 -12.78
CA ASP A 67 -9.22 0.63 -12.87
C ASP A 67 -8.02 -0.21 -13.27
N PHE A 68 -7.93 -1.46 -12.82
CA PHE A 68 -6.94 -2.43 -13.30
C PHE A 68 -7.03 -2.64 -14.83
N VAL A 69 -8.23 -2.80 -15.36
CA VAL A 69 -8.42 -2.96 -16.81
C VAL A 69 -8.08 -1.68 -17.57
N LYS A 70 -8.45 -0.51 -17.05
CA LYS A 70 -8.09 0.77 -17.68
C LYS A 70 -6.59 1.05 -17.66
N ASP A 71 -5.91 0.62 -16.59
CA ASP A 71 -4.46 0.70 -16.46
C ASP A 71 -3.76 -0.23 -17.46
N ALA A 72 -4.24 -1.47 -17.58
CA ALA A 72 -3.76 -2.40 -18.60
C ALA A 72 -3.95 -1.90 -20.05
N LEU A 73 -4.99 -1.09 -20.30
CA LEU A 73 -5.23 -0.41 -21.58
C LEU A 73 -4.46 0.90 -21.74
N GLY A 74 -3.69 1.32 -20.73
CA GLY A 74 -2.94 2.58 -20.73
C GLY A 74 -3.81 3.84 -20.70
N ILE A 75 -5.12 3.70 -20.42
CA ILE A 75 -6.08 4.81 -20.38
C ILE A 75 -5.97 5.57 -19.06
N GLN A 76 -5.67 4.84 -17.98
CA GLN A 76 -5.55 5.39 -16.66
C GLN A 76 -4.24 4.86 -16.08
N GLN A 77 -3.16 5.64 -16.15
CA GLN A 77 -1.99 5.34 -15.34
C GLN A 77 -2.44 5.45 -13.89
N ALA A 78 -2.67 4.32 -13.23
CA ALA A 78 -2.72 4.32 -11.79
C ALA A 78 -1.37 4.93 -11.37
N LYS A 79 -1.41 6.13 -10.78
CA LYS A 79 -0.23 6.71 -10.14
C LYS A 79 0.09 5.80 -8.96
N MET A 80 0.69 4.63 -9.24
CA MET A 80 1.49 3.95 -8.25
C MET A 80 2.53 5.00 -7.86
N PRO A 81 2.47 5.52 -6.64
CA PRO A 81 3.46 6.49 -6.23
C PRO A 81 4.83 5.83 -6.40
N ASP A 82 5.77 6.58 -6.95
CA ASP A 82 7.14 6.10 -7.01
C ASP A 82 7.61 5.90 -5.57
N ILE A 83 7.71 4.62 -5.19
CA ILE A 83 8.04 4.21 -3.84
C ILE A 83 9.45 4.72 -3.48
N GLU A 84 10.33 4.89 -4.47
CA GLU A 84 11.67 5.42 -4.27
C GLU A 84 11.63 6.90 -3.90
N GLU A 85 10.89 7.72 -4.65
CA GLU A 85 10.75 9.16 -4.37
C GLU A 85 10.14 9.42 -2.98
N ILE A 86 9.11 8.67 -2.58
CA ILE A 86 8.51 8.81 -1.25
C ILE A 86 9.50 8.42 -0.15
N LYS A 87 10.24 7.34 -0.34
CA LYS A 87 11.25 6.90 0.64
C LYS A 87 12.38 7.91 0.76
N GLU A 88 12.85 8.45 -0.35
CA GLU A 88 13.92 9.44 -0.36
C GLU A 88 13.49 10.74 0.34
N GLN A 89 12.29 11.24 0.06
CA GLN A 89 11.75 12.42 0.73
C GLN A 89 11.63 12.20 2.25
N ALA A 90 11.01 11.09 2.67
CA ALA A 90 10.86 10.77 4.08
C ALA A 90 12.22 10.60 4.79
N TYR A 91 13.19 9.98 4.13
CA TYR A 91 14.55 9.82 4.65
C TYR A 91 15.23 11.17 4.86
N ASN A 92 15.19 12.04 3.85
CA ASN A 92 15.83 13.36 3.89
C ASN A 92 15.21 14.24 4.99
N GLU A 93 13.89 14.26 5.11
CA GLU A 93 13.20 15.01 6.17
C GLU A 93 13.60 14.52 7.57
N ALA A 94 13.61 13.20 7.77
CA ALA A 94 14.01 12.61 9.04
C ALA A 94 15.49 12.91 9.36
N TYR A 95 16.35 12.85 8.36
CA TYR A 95 17.77 13.13 8.49
C TYR A 95 18.03 14.61 8.84
N ASP A 96 17.32 15.54 8.20
CA ASP A 96 17.42 16.97 8.51
C ASP A 96 16.90 17.31 9.90
N GLN A 97 15.80 16.67 10.33
CA GLN A 97 15.31 16.78 11.70
C GLN A 97 16.33 16.24 12.70
N ALA A 98 16.95 15.09 12.42
CA ALA A 98 17.99 14.52 13.27
C ALA A 98 19.20 15.45 13.38
N LYS A 99 19.64 16.07 12.27
CA LYS A 99 20.70 17.10 12.29
C LYS A 99 20.32 18.26 13.20
N LYS A 100 19.11 18.81 13.10
CA LYS A 100 18.69 19.95 13.95
C LYS A 100 18.70 19.61 15.44
N ASN A 101 18.27 18.40 15.80
CA ASN A 101 18.08 18.00 17.20
C ASN A 101 19.36 17.48 17.86
N TYR A 102 20.25 16.83 17.10
CA TYR A 102 21.36 16.06 17.66
C TYR A 102 22.74 16.46 17.15
N GLN A 103 22.84 17.34 16.15
CA GLN A 103 24.14 17.77 15.65
C GLN A 103 24.89 18.58 16.71
N ILE A 104 26.12 18.16 16.99
CA ILE A 104 27.05 18.88 17.85
C ILE A 104 27.67 20.02 17.02
N TRP A 105 27.65 21.23 17.57
CA TRP A 105 28.23 22.42 16.95
C TRP A 105 28.81 23.35 18.02
N TYR A 106 29.79 24.16 17.63
CA TYR A 106 30.37 25.20 18.47
C TYR A 106 30.76 26.41 17.62
N TYR A 107 31.03 27.55 18.25
CA TYR A 107 31.49 28.76 17.53
C TYR A 107 33.01 28.82 17.48
N CYS A 108 33.55 29.20 16.32
CA CYS A 108 34.97 29.50 16.17
C CYS A 108 35.36 30.65 17.11
N ALA A 109 36.44 30.49 17.87
CA ALA A 109 36.93 31.53 18.78
C ALA A 109 37.45 32.77 18.04
N GLU A 110 37.92 32.62 16.79
CA GLU A 110 38.49 33.69 16.00
C GLU A 110 37.42 34.42 15.17
N CYS A 111 36.75 33.72 14.26
CA CYS A 111 35.79 34.34 13.33
C CYS A 111 34.34 34.35 13.86
N ARG A 112 34.04 33.65 14.97
CA ARG A 112 32.68 33.50 15.55
C ARG A 112 31.65 32.82 14.65
N GLU A 113 32.08 32.21 13.56
CA GLU A 113 31.20 31.42 12.71
C GLU A 113 30.91 30.05 13.35
N ARG A 114 29.75 29.48 13.01
CA ARG A 114 29.32 28.18 13.51
C ARG A 114 30.11 27.07 12.82
N ILE A 115 30.75 26.23 13.60
CA ILE A 115 31.42 25.01 13.17
C ILE A 115 30.53 23.82 13.54
N ASN A 116 30.16 23.03 12.54
CA ASN A 116 29.48 21.76 12.74
C ASN A 116 30.52 20.66 12.91
N VAL A 117 30.35 19.83 13.94
CA VAL A 117 31.26 18.72 14.21
C VAL A 117 30.80 17.50 13.42
N GLU A 118 31.62 17.07 12.47
CA GLU A 118 31.38 15.83 11.74
C GLU A 118 31.90 14.62 12.53
N PRO A 119 31.23 13.46 12.46
CA PRO A 119 31.76 12.22 13.00
C PRO A 119 33.18 11.96 12.49
N ASP A 120 34.04 11.47 13.38
CA ASP A 120 35.46 11.17 13.14
C ASP A 120 36.36 12.30 12.61
N SER A 121 35.85 13.53 12.53
CA SER A 121 36.67 14.74 12.27
C SER A 121 37.67 15.00 13.41
N ASP A 122 38.68 15.84 13.15
CA ASP A 122 39.68 16.20 14.15
C ASP A 122 39.05 16.91 15.36
N SER A 123 38.04 17.76 15.13
CA SER A 123 37.26 18.39 16.21
C SER A 123 36.52 17.34 17.04
N HIS A 124 35.91 16.32 16.42
CA HIS A 124 35.24 15.24 17.14
C HIS A 124 36.23 14.44 18.00
N LYS A 125 37.41 14.12 17.46
CA LYS A 125 38.47 13.42 18.18
C LYS A 125 39.03 14.25 19.33
N ALA A 126 39.23 15.55 19.13
CA ALA A 126 39.68 16.47 20.16
C ALA A 126 38.68 16.55 21.31
N MET A 127 37.37 16.61 21.02
CA MET A 127 36.31 16.57 22.05
C MET A 127 36.34 15.26 22.85
N ILE A 128 36.47 14.11 22.17
CA ILE A 128 36.58 12.81 22.84
C ILE A 128 37.83 12.76 23.73
N GLY A 129 38.98 13.23 23.21
CA GLY A 129 40.24 13.29 23.96
C GLY A 129 40.11 14.14 25.22
N PHE A 130 39.55 15.34 25.07
CA PHE A 130 39.30 16.26 26.17
C PHE A 130 38.42 15.62 27.27
N MET A 131 37.31 14.99 26.90
CA MET A 131 36.43 14.29 27.85
C MET A 131 37.18 13.20 28.62
N LYS A 132 38.02 12.41 27.94
CA LYS A 132 38.83 11.36 28.57
C LYS A 132 39.86 11.95 29.55
N GLU A 133 40.61 12.96 29.14
CA GLU A 133 41.67 13.58 29.95
C GLU A 133 41.12 14.26 31.21
N HIS A 134 39.93 14.84 31.13
CA HIS A 134 39.29 15.54 32.24
C HIS A 134 38.45 14.60 33.12
N GLY A 135 38.57 13.29 32.93
CA GLY A 135 37.91 12.29 33.77
C GLY A 135 36.39 12.28 33.64
N TRP A 136 35.83 12.72 32.51
CA TRP A 136 34.39 12.60 32.27
C TRP A 136 34.04 11.11 32.13
N ALA A 137 33.26 10.61 33.07
CA ALA A 137 32.78 9.24 33.05
C ALA A 137 31.27 9.19 33.26
N HIS A 138 30.68 8.01 33.02
CA HIS A 138 29.27 7.80 33.32
C HIS A 138 29.01 8.05 34.81
N ALA A 139 27.82 8.58 35.14
CA ALA A 139 27.44 8.87 36.52
C ALA A 139 27.51 7.65 37.47
N ASN A 140 27.41 6.44 36.92
CA ASN A 140 27.56 5.20 37.69
C ASN A 140 29.02 4.80 37.90
N CYS A 141 29.94 5.21 37.01
CA CYS A 141 31.37 4.94 37.14
C CYS A 141 31.99 5.75 38.29
N HIS A 142 31.44 6.92 38.63
CA HIS A 142 31.88 7.74 39.75
C HIS A 142 31.36 7.29 41.13
N ARG A 143 30.50 6.25 41.20
CA ARG A 143 29.93 5.71 42.45
C ARG A 143 30.55 4.37 42.89
N GLN A 144 31.84 4.19 42.62
CA GLN A 144 32.61 3.03 43.10
C GLN A 144 33.36 3.39 44.38
#